data_AF-A0A7S2HF98-F1
#
_entry.id   AF-A0A7S2HF98-F1
#
_cell.length_a   1.000
_cell.length_b   1.000
_cell.length_c   1.000
_cell.angle_alpha   90.00
_cell.angle_beta   90.00
_cell.angle_gamma   90.00
#
_symmetry.space_group_name_H-M   'P 1'
#
loop_
_entity.id
_entity.type
_entity.pdbx_description
1 polymer ?
#
loop_
_entity_poly.entity_id
_entity_poly.type
_entity_poly.pdbx_seq_one_letter_code
_entity_poly.pdbx_strand_id
1 'polypeptide(L)'
;WLGGALASMGAIFAAVRAGERLSTTCEHSGGIWGTAISGLLPFFVLSVLLWARTLLLAARGQFPREAATGKRTPPSSSPVPITMGIDLKDGESNSDDAEAPGYVEPAEAQATGKSWSARSLVLKRLSPRSSAAAHSAGYRWPLFAAVTGAVLIFSLVYLRNDLESYEAYAEDLDGRWGFLQDAQRAGANVAPVWVGEFGTDTESAWWQNFVRYLRERPHLGWAYWSLNGQKRAYQPETYGLLMEDEVTVRHPWKLQALQALGASR
;
A
#
# COMPACT_ATOMS: atom_id res chain seq x y z
N TRP A 1 18.82 -16.05 0.87
CA TRP A 1 18.51 -14.62 0.68
C TRP A 1 18.17 -13.91 2.00
N LEU A 2 17.21 -14.40 2.79
CA LEU A 2 16.90 -13.87 4.15
C LEU A 2 18.14 -13.72 5.09
N GLY A 3 19.08 -14.68 5.04
CA GLY A 3 20.30 -14.61 5.85
C GLY A 3 21.26 -13.46 5.47
N GLY A 4 21.27 -13.04 4.20
CA GLY A 4 22.05 -11.88 3.76
C GLY A 4 21.43 -10.56 4.22
N ALA A 5 20.10 -10.46 4.15
CA ALA A 5 19.35 -9.29 4.60
C ALA A 5 19.51 -9.02 6.11
N LEU A 6 19.45 -10.08 6.93
CA LEU A 6 19.68 -9.97 8.38
C LEU A 6 21.12 -9.57 8.74
N ALA A 7 22.10 -10.04 7.96
CA ALA A 7 23.50 -9.65 8.15
C ALA A 7 23.74 -8.16 7.81
N SER A 8 23.10 -7.63 6.76
CA SER A 8 23.18 -6.22 6.39
C SER A 8 22.52 -5.30 7.45
N MET A 9 21.37 -5.69 8.00
CA MET A 9 20.75 -4.95 9.10
C MET A 9 21.60 -5.00 10.38
N GLY A 10 22.23 -6.14 10.68
CA GLY A 10 23.17 -6.28 11.79
C GLY A 10 24.37 -5.35 11.66
N ALA A 11 24.93 -5.19 10.46
CA ALA A 11 26.04 -4.28 10.21
C ALA A 11 25.65 -2.80 10.36
N ILE A 12 24.45 -2.42 9.92
CA ILE A 12 23.93 -1.04 10.06
C ILE A 12 23.66 -0.73 11.54
N PHE A 13 23.00 -1.63 12.28
CA PHE A 13 22.79 -1.45 13.73
C PHE A 13 24.11 -1.44 14.51
N ALA A 14 25.08 -2.27 14.13
CA ALA A 14 26.40 -2.25 14.74
C ALA A 14 27.14 -0.93 14.48
N ALA A 15 27.03 -0.36 13.27
CA ALA A 15 27.63 0.93 12.92
C ALA A 15 26.97 2.10 13.67
N VAL A 16 25.63 2.09 13.79
CA VAL A 16 24.87 3.09 14.58
C VAL A 16 25.25 3.00 16.06
N ARG A 17 25.30 1.79 16.62
CA ARG A 17 25.64 1.54 18.03
C ARG A 17 27.12 1.84 18.34
N ALA A 18 28.02 1.63 17.38
CA ALA A 18 29.43 2.03 17.50
C ALA A 18 29.58 3.56 17.47
N GLY A 19 28.76 4.26 16.67
CA GLY A 19 28.66 5.73 16.68
C GLY A 19 28.18 6.30 18.01
N GLU A 20 27.20 5.67 18.66
CA GLU A 20 26.71 6.09 19.98
C GLU A 20 27.76 5.94 21.09
N ARG A 21 28.58 4.87 21.07
CA ARG A 21 29.65 4.68 22.07
C ARG A 21 30.81 5.67 21.91
N LEU A 22 31.05 6.18 20.70
CA LEU A 22 32.06 7.21 20.45
C LEU A 22 31.57 8.61 20.87
N SER A 23 30.24 8.81 20.97
CA SER A 23 29.65 10.07 21.44
C SER A 23 29.88 10.33 22.94
N THR A 24 30.10 9.30 23.76
CA THR A 24 30.24 9.47 25.22
C THR A 24 31.64 9.86 25.68
N THR A 25 32.66 9.82 24.83
CA THR A 25 34.06 10.06 25.22
C THR A 25 34.70 11.34 24.65
N CYS A 26 33.98 12.15 23.87
CA CYS A 26 34.53 13.37 23.26
C CYS A 26 33.63 14.59 23.47
N GLU A 27 33.57 15.08 24.70
CA GLU A 27 32.89 16.34 25.06
C GLU A 27 33.75 17.60 24.78
N HIS A 28 34.83 17.50 23.98
CA HIS A 28 35.80 18.60 23.80
C HIS A 28 36.19 18.97 22.35
N SER A 29 35.57 18.38 21.31
CA SER A 29 35.87 18.74 19.91
C SER A 29 34.60 19.03 19.09
N GLY A 30 33.99 20.18 19.38
CA GLY A 30 32.70 20.64 18.81
C GLY A 30 32.67 21.02 17.33
N GLY A 31 33.35 20.29 16.43
CA GLY A 31 33.42 20.68 15.01
C GLY A 31 33.30 19.57 13.96
N ILE A 32 33.60 18.30 14.28
CA ILE A 32 33.92 17.32 13.23
C ILE A 32 32.77 16.32 12.96
N TRP A 33 31.83 16.12 13.90
CA TRP A 33 30.79 15.10 13.74
C TRP A 33 29.59 15.52 12.86
N GLY A 34 29.39 16.83 12.64
CA GLY A 34 28.29 17.33 11.80
C GLY A 34 28.43 16.96 10.32
N THR A 35 29.65 16.73 9.83
CA THR A 35 29.92 16.37 8.42
C THR A 35 29.77 14.87 8.17
N ALA A 36 30.12 14.02 9.14
CA ALA A 36 30.05 12.57 9.00
C ALA A 36 28.61 12.04 8.84
N ILE A 37 27.64 12.58 9.59
CA ILE A 37 26.22 12.18 9.49
C ILE A 37 25.60 12.65 8.17
N SER A 38 26.04 13.80 7.66
CA SER A 38 25.56 14.37 6.39
C SER A 38 25.96 13.50 5.18
N GLY A 39 27.10 12.80 5.26
CA GLY A 39 27.59 11.92 4.19
C GLY A 39 26.87 10.57 4.07
N LEU A 40 26.26 10.06 5.15
CA LEU A 40 25.60 8.75 5.17
C LEU A 40 24.13 8.79 4.72
N LEU A 41 23.50 9.97 4.75
CA LEU A 41 22.11 10.18 4.37
C LEU A 41 21.76 9.75 2.93
N PRO A 42 22.53 10.11 1.88
CA PRO A 42 22.23 9.64 0.52
C PRO A 42 22.31 8.12 0.38
N PHE A 43 23.20 7.46 1.13
CA PHE A 43 23.30 5.99 1.13
C PHE A 43 22.10 5.33 1.80
N PHE A 44 21.56 5.91 2.88
CA PHE A 44 20.35 5.39 3.53
C PHE A 44 19.12 5.52 2.62
N VAL A 45 18.92 6.69 2.00
CA VAL A 45 17.80 6.90 1.07
C VAL A 45 17.90 5.97 -0.14
N LEU A 46 19.10 5.85 -0.75
CA LEU A 46 19.31 4.93 -1.86
C LEU A 46 19.08 3.47 -1.45
N SER A 47 19.50 3.08 -0.25
CA SER A 47 19.26 1.74 0.29
C SER A 47 17.78 1.45 0.48
N VAL A 48 17.00 2.41 1.00
CA VAL A 48 15.54 2.25 1.17
C VAL A 48 14.84 2.15 -0.18
N LEU A 49 15.22 2.98 -1.17
CA LEU A 49 14.66 2.93 -2.51
C LEU A 49 14.99 1.63 -3.24
N LEU A 50 16.22 1.14 -3.12
CA LEU A 50 16.62 -0.17 -3.67
C LEU A 50 15.88 -1.32 -2.99
N TRP A 51 15.66 -1.24 -1.67
CA TRP A 51 14.86 -2.22 -0.95
C TRP A 51 13.40 -2.21 -1.38
N ALA A 52 12.78 -1.03 -1.48
CA ALA A 52 11.41 -0.87 -1.95
C ALA A 52 11.26 -1.45 -3.36
N ARG A 53 12.18 -1.14 -4.28
CA ARG A 53 12.20 -1.73 -5.62
C ARG A 53 12.35 -3.25 -5.59
N THR A 54 13.24 -3.79 -4.76
CA THR A 54 13.47 -5.23 -4.68
C THR A 54 12.27 -5.97 -4.12
N LEU A 55 11.61 -5.42 -3.10
CA LEU A 55 10.34 -5.95 -2.58
C LEU A 55 9.23 -5.89 -3.62
N LEU A 56 9.17 -4.80 -4.41
CA LEU A 56 8.20 -4.66 -5.50
C LEU A 56 8.40 -5.74 -6.58
N LEU A 57 9.64 -5.96 -7.00
CA LEU A 57 10.00 -6.99 -7.98
C LEU A 57 9.74 -8.41 -7.43
N ALA A 58 10.00 -8.62 -6.14
CA ALA A 58 9.69 -9.87 -5.47
C ALA A 58 8.18 -10.15 -5.42
N ALA A 59 7.38 -9.13 -5.09
CA ALA A 59 5.92 -9.21 -5.07
C ALA A 59 5.33 -9.50 -6.45
N ARG A 60 5.94 -8.97 -7.53
CA ARG A 60 5.56 -9.26 -8.92
C ARG A 60 5.95 -10.66 -9.40
N GLY A 61 6.61 -11.47 -8.57
CA GLY A 61 7.01 -12.82 -8.98
C GLY A 61 8.03 -12.85 -10.14
N GLN A 62 8.69 -11.73 -10.44
CA GLN A 62 9.65 -11.59 -11.54
C GLN A 62 11.02 -12.23 -11.26
N PHE A 63 11.13 -13.06 -10.21
CA PHE A 63 12.31 -13.89 -10.06
C PHE A 63 12.34 -14.94 -11.17
N PRO A 64 13.49 -15.19 -11.80
CA PRO A 64 13.64 -16.30 -12.73
C PRO A 64 13.33 -17.58 -11.95
N ARG A 65 12.15 -18.16 -12.20
CA ARG A 65 11.83 -19.51 -11.75
C ARG A 65 12.84 -20.40 -12.46
N GLU A 66 13.79 -20.97 -11.71
CA GLU A 66 14.66 -22.02 -12.21
C GLU A 66 13.78 -23.02 -12.95
N ALA A 67 14.10 -23.22 -14.24
CA ALA A 67 13.35 -24.09 -15.12
C ALA A 67 13.42 -25.51 -14.54
N ALA A 68 12.39 -25.90 -13.79
CA ALA A 68 12.25 -27.24 -13.29
C ALA A 68 12.07 -28.17 -14.49
N THR A 69 13.16 -28.79 -14.92
CA THR A 69 13.22 -29.84 -15.94
C THR A 69 12.62 -31.14 -15.37
N GLY A 70 11.32 -31.12 -15.10
CA GLY A 70 10.55 -32.31 -14.71
C GLY A 70 9.83 -32.88 -15.92
N LYS A 71 10.16 -34.12 -16.31
CA LYS A 71 9.44 -34.91 -17.31
C LYS A 71 7.94 -34.93 -16.98
N ARG A 72 7.10 -34.27 -17.78
CA ARG A 72 5.63 -34.34 -17.66
C ARG A 72 5.10 -35.56 -18.41
N THR A 73 4.30 -36.36 -17.71
CA THR A 73 3.40 -37.36 -18.30
C THR A 73 2.21 -36.69 -19.00
N PRO A 74 1.68 -37.25 -20.10
CA PRO A 74 0.59 -36.64 -20.86
C PRO A 74 -0.73 -36.63 -20.05
N PRO A 75 -1.50 -35.53 -20.09
CA PRO A 75 -2.77 -35.42 -19.39
C PRO A 75 -3.91 -36.18 -20.09
N SER A 76 -4.79 -36.74 -19.28
CA SER A 76 -6.04 -37.42 -19.65
C SER A 76 -7.02 -36.46 -20.35
N SER A 77 -7.67 -36.91 -21.41
CA SER A 77 -8.44 -36.11 -22.38
C SER A 77 -9.90 -35.83 -22.01
N SER A 78 -10.21 -35.58 -20.75
CA SER A 78 -11.59 -35.29 -20.32
C SER A 78 -11.73 -33.84 -19.86
N PRO A 79 -12.53 -33.00 -20.53
CA PRO A 79 -12.76 -31.62 -20.12
C PRO A 79 -13.58 -31.60 -18.82
N VAL A 80 -12.98 -31.13 -17.74
CA VAL A 80 -13.67 -30.84 -16.48
C VAL A 80 -13.99 -29.34 -16.47
N PRO A 81 -15.27 -28.93 -16.37
CA PRO A 81 -15.61 -27.54 -16.21
C PRO A 81 -15.07 -27.02 -14.87
N ILE A 82 -14.12 -26.09 -14.92
CA ILE A 82 -13.59 -25.40 -13.73
C ILE A 82 -14.52 -24.22 -13.45
N THR A 83 -15.45 -24.40 -12.52
CA THR A 83 -16.22 -23.29 -11.96
C THR A 83 -15.37 -22.64 -10.86
N MET A 84 -14.71 -21.52 -11.17
CA MET A 84 -14.09 -20.69 -10.14
C MET A 84 -15.19 -19.87 -9.45
N GLY A 85 -15.76 -20.42 -8.38
CA GLY A 85 -16.57 -19.66 -7.44
C GLY A 85 -15.67 -18.65 -6.73
N ILE A 86 -15.82 -17.37 -7.06
CA ILE A 86 -15.28 -16.30 -6.22
C ILE A 86 -16.11 -16.32 -4.95
N ASP A 87 -15.51 -16.82 -3.87
CA ASP A 87 -16.10 -16.85 -2.54
C ASP A 87 -16.24 -15.39 -2.05
N LEU A 88 -17.38 -14.78 -2.39
CA LEU A 88 -17.82 -13.51 -1.85
C LEU A 88 -18.07 -13.74 -0.36
N LYS A 89 -17.04 -13.53 0.46
CA LYS A 89 -17.17 -13.49 1.92
C LYS A 89 -18.33 -12.56 2.27
N ASP A 90 -19.37 -13.16 2.81
CA ASP A 90 -20.51 -12.48 3.39
C ASP A 90 -19.98 -11.47 4.42
N GLY A 91 -20.27 -10.19 4.17
CA GLY A 91 -19.99 -9.12 5.11
C GLY A 91 -20.83 -9.33 6.36
N GLU A 92 -20.21 -9.85 7.41
CA GLU A 92 -20.70 -9.75 8.78
C GLU A 92 -20.96 -8.27 9.09
N SER A 93 -22.23 -7.92 9.19
CA SER A 93 -22.70 -6.65 9.72
C SER A 93 -22.39 -6.62 11.22
N ASN A 94 -21.23 -6.10 11.59
CA ASN A 94 -20.91 -5.82 12.98
C ASN A 94 -21.60 -4.49 13.37
N SER A 95 -22.88 -4.59 13.73
CA SER A 95 -23.60 -3.54 14.45
C SER A 95 -23.36 -3.72 15.94
N ASP A 96 -22.17 -3.33 16.40
CA ASP A 96 -21.89 -3.20 17.82
C ASP A 96 -22.00 -1.73 18.22
N ASP A 97 -22.97 -1.50 19.10
CA ASP A 97 -23.35 -0.28 19.77
C ASP A 97 -22.15 0.48 20.33
N ALA A 98 -21.86 1.65 19.75
CA ALA A 98 -20.93 2.62 20.33
C ALA A 98 -21.65 3.42 21.43
N GLU A 99 -21.65 2.87 22.63
CA GLU A 99 -22.00 3.57 23.86
C GLU A 99 -21.01 4.73 24.09
N ALA A 100 -21.51 5.96 24.14
CA ALA A 100 -20.68 7.15 24.34
C ALA A 100 -20.10 7.17 25.76
N PRO A 101 -18.78 7.31 25.96
CA PRO A 101 -18.23 7.46 27.29
C PRO A 101 -18.63 8.82 27.88
N GLY A 102 -19.27 8.77 29.06
CA GLY A 102 -19.68 9.93 29.84
C GLY A 102 -18.51 10.88 30.13
N TYR A 103 -18.77 12.17 29.95
CA TYR A 103 -17.86 13.25 30.29
C TYR A 103 -17.79 13.39 31.81
N VAL A 104 -16.63 13.06 32.40
CA VAL A 104 -16.35 13.26 33.83
C VAL A 104 -15.73 14.64 34.01
N GLU A 105 -16.39 15.52 34.76
CA GLU A 105 -15.85 16.81 35.21
C GLU A 105 -14.54 16.61 35.99
N PRO A 106 -13.47 17.36 35.67
CA PRO A 106 -12.27 17.38 36.52
C PRO A 106 -12.58 18.18 37.80
N ALA A 107 -12.54 17.47 38.93
CA ALA A 107 -12.64 18.03 40.27
C ALA A 107 -11.55 19.08 40.53
N GLU A 108 -11.99 20.21 41.09
CA GLU A 108 -11.16 21.31 41.58
C GLU A 108 -10.07 20.81 42.54
N ALA A 109 -8.82 20.88 42.11
CA ALA A 109 -7.67 20.61 42.96
C ALA A 109 -7.46 21.77 43.93
N GLN A 110 -7.86 21.54 45.18
CA GLN A 110 -7.66 22.44 46.31
C GLN A 110 -6.18 22.78 46.50
N ALA A 111 -5.91 24.09 46.54
CA ALA A 111 -4.62 24.68 46.81
C ALA A 111 -4.16 24.38 48.25
N THR A 112 -3.31 23.38 48.43
CA THR A 112 -2.60 23.18 49.70
C THR A 112 -1.40 24.12 49.77
N GLY A 113 -1.54 25.18 50.56
CA GLY A 113 -0.44 26.05 50.95
C GLY A 113 0.65 25.26 51.66
N LYS A 114 1.79 25.09 50.99
CA LYS A 114 3.05 24.69 51.63
C LYS A 114 3.97 25.89 51.66
N SER A 115 4.07 26.45 52.86
CA SER A 115 5.09 27.38 53.32
C SER A 115 6.49 26.84 52.98
N TRP A 116 7.16 27.48 52.03
CA TRP A 116 8.58 27.25 51.77
C TRP A 116 9.38 28.16 52.68
N SER A 117 9.96 27.56 53.71
CA SER A 117 10.87 28.22 54.63
C SER A 117 12.09 28.74 53.87
N ALA A 118 12.30 30.05 53.94
CA ALA A 118 13.49 30.74 53.49
C ALA A 118 14.71 30.25 54.27
N ARG A 119 15.43 29.26 53.74
CA ARG A 119 16.76 28.87 54.23
C ARG A 119 17.49 27.97 53.23
N SER A 120 18.16 28.62 52.29
CA SER A 120 19.57 28.40 51.93
C SER A 120 19.82 28.93 50.51
N LEU A 121 19.84 30.26 50.41
CA LEU A 121 20.52 30.99 49.35
C LEU A 121 22.03 30.68 49.47
N VAL A 122 22.48 29.62 48.82
CA VAL A 122 23.88 29.50 48.40
C VAL A 122 23.88 29.71 46.89
N LEU A 123 23.96 30.99 46.52
CA LEU A 123 24.23 31.45 45.16
C LEU A 123 25.60 30.90 44.74
N LYS A 124 25.64 29.69 44.20
CA LYS A 124 26.69 29.32 43.26
C LYS A 124 26.50 30.26 42.08
N ARG A 125 27.33 31.29 42.06
CA ARG A 125 27.59 32.21 40.96
C ARG A 125 28.06 31.37 39.77
N LEU A 126 27.12 30.73 39.09
CA LEU A 126 27.36 30.05 37.82
C LEU A 126 27.74 31.16 36.86
N SER A 127 28.98 31.10 36.41
CA SER A 127 29.53 31.99 35.41
C SER A 127 28.58 32.01 34.19
N PRO A 128 28.38 33.18 33.55
CA PRO A 128 27.62 33.30 32.31
C PRO A 128 28.40 32.60 31.18
N ARG A 129 28.37 31.27 31.17
CA ARG A 129 28.95 30.45 30.11
C ARG A 129 27.95 30.40 28.97
N SER A 130 28.12 31.35 28.05
CA SER A 130 27.81 31.25 26.63
C SER A 130 26.45 30.62 26.28
N SER A 131 25.36 31.36 26.49
CA SER A 131 24.02 31.06 25.99
C SER A 131 23.89 31.10 24.45
N ALA A 132 24.96 31.48 23.73
CA ALA A 132 24.95 31.59 22.27
C ALA A 132 24.98 30.23 21.52
N ALA A 133 25.42 29.14 22.15
CA ALA A 133 25.54 27.84 21.48
C ALA A 133 24.23 27.01 21.47
N ALA A 134 23.22 27.37 22.28
CA ALA A 134 22.00 26.59 22.41
C ALA A 134 20.95 26.88 21.31
N HIS A 135 21.12 27.95 20.52
CA HIS A 135 20.11 28.38 19.54
C HIS A 135 20.23 27.72 18.15
N SER A 136 21.35 27.07 17.81
CA SER A 136 21.55 26.49 16.47
C SER A 136 21.09 25.03 16.34
N ALA A 137 20.81 24.34 17.44
CA ALA A 137 20.36 22.94 17.43
C ALA A 137 18.86 22.76 17.10
N GLY A 138 18.04 23.80 17.31
CA GLY A 138 16.57 23.70 17.19
C GLY A 138 16.04 23.63 15.75
N TYR A 139 16.79 24.11 14.76
CA TYR A 139 16.27 24.27 13.38
C TYR A 139 16.50 23.07 12.45
N ARG A 140 17.30 22.08 12.86
CA ARG A 140 17.67 20.94 11.98
C ARG A 140 16.63 19.82 11.97
N TRP A 141 15.93 19.61 13.08
CA TRP A 141 14.86 18.61 13.19
C TRP A 141 13.65 18.87 12.28
N PRO A 142 13.09 20.10 12.19
CA PRO A 142 11.93 20.33 11.32
C PRO A 142 12.26 20.13 9.84
N LEU A 143 13.46 20.51 9.39
CA LEU A 143 13.89 20.26 8.02
C LEU A 143 14.01 18.76 7.73
N PHE A 144 14.60 17.99 8.65
CA PHE A 144 14.73 16.54 8.50
C PHE A 144 13.35 15.85 8.45
N ALA A 145 12.44 16.23 9.35
CA ALA A 145 11.07 15.73 9.36
C ALA A 145 10.34 16.09 8.07
N ALA A 146 10.49 17.32 7.57
CA ALA A 146 9.88 17.75 6.31
C ALA A 146 10.41 16.96 5.10
N VAL A 147 11.73 16.77 5.00
CA VAL A 147 12.34 15.99 3.90
C VAL A 147 11.90 14.52 3.95
N THR A 148 11.94 13.91 5.13
CA THR A 148 11.51 12.52 5.31
C THR A 148 10.03 12.35 4.97
N GLY A 149 9.18 13.28 5.44
CA GLY A 149 7.76 13.32 5.09
C GLY A 149 7.54 13.46 3.59
N ALA A 150 8.27 14.35 2.91
CA ALA A 150 8.17 14.53 1.47
C ALA A 150 8.59 13.28 0.68
N VAL A 151 9.68 12.60 1.07
CA VAL A 151 10.12 11.34 0.44
C VAL A 151 9.08 10.24 0.64
N LEU A 152 8.50 10.12 1.84
CA LEU A 152 7.45 9.14 2.12
C LEU A 152 6.20 9.41 1.27
N ILE A 153 5.73 10.66 1.21
CA ILE A 153 4.60 11.06 0.39
C ILE A 153 4.86 10.76 -1.09
N PHE A 154 6.02 11.15 -1.62
CA PHE A 154 6.39 10.86 -3.01
C PHE A 154 6.43 9.35 -3.28
N SER A 155 6.99 8.56 -2.37
CA SER A 155 7.04 7.10 -2.49
C SER A 155 5.64 6.48 -2.51
N LEU A 156 4.74 6.95 -1.65
CA LEU A 156 3.35 6.47 -1.60
C LEU A 156 2.59 6.84 -2.88
N VAL A 157 2.76 8.06 -3.41
CA VAL A 157 2.17 8.48 -4.69
C VAL A 157 2.70 7.63 -5.84
N TYR A 158 4.02 7.38 -5.87
CA TYR A 158 4.63 6.52 -6.89
C TYR A 158 4.08 5.10 -6.83
N LEU A 159 4.05 4.49 -5.63
CA LEU A 159 3.51 3.15 -5.42
C LEU A 159 2.03 3.06 -5.82
N ARG A 160 1.23 4.07 -5.47
CA ARG A 160 -0.18 4.12 -5.85
C ARG A 160 -0.33 4.14 -7.38
N ASN A 161 0.39 5.02 -8.07
CA ASN A 161 0.31 5.13 -9.53
C ASN A 161 0.76 3.83 -10.23
N ASP A 162 1.77 3.17 -9.68
CA ASP A 162 2.27 1.89 -10.18
C ASP A 162 1.27 0.75 -9.95
N LEU A 163 0.63 0.69 -8.78
CA LEU A 163 -0.42 -0.29 -8.46
C LEU A 163 -1.73 -0.05 -9.22
N GLU A 164 -2.04 1.21 -9.58
CA GLU A 164 -3.20 1.58 -10.41
C GLU A 164 -2.90 1.45 -11.91
N SER A 165 -1.67 1.10 -12.31
CA SER A 165 -1.29 0.93 -13.72
C SER A 165 -2.00 -0.27 -14.36
N TYR A 166 -2.26 -0.15 -15.66
CA TYR A 166 -2.86 -1.25 -16.43
C TYR A 166 -1.96 -2.48 -16.47
N GLU A 167 -0.65 -2.28 -16.55
CA GLU A 167 0.34 -3.35 -16.66
C GLU A 167 0.35 -4.22 -15.40
N ALA A 168 0.39 -3.60 -14.22
CA ALA A 168 0.29 -4.31 -12.94
C ALA A 168 -1.05 -5.05 -12.81
N TYR A 169 -2.14 -4.41 -13.24
CA TYR A 169 -3.47 -5.00 -13.22
C TYR A 169 -3.59 -6.24 -14.14
N ALA A 170 -3.11 -6.12 -15.38
CA ALA A 170 -3.14 -7.20 -16.35
C ALA A 170 -2.24 -8.37 -15.92
N GLU A 171 -1.06 -8.09 -15.36
CA GLU A 171 -0.14 -9.10 -14.81
C GLU A 171 -0.79 -9.90 -13.67
N ASP A 172 -1.53 -9.25 -12.76
CA ASP A 172 -2.28 -9.93 -11.69
C ASP A 172 -3.38 -10.85 -12.23
N LEU A 173 -4.21 -10.37 -13.17
CA LEU A 173 -5.26 -11.20 -13.79
C LEU A 173 -4.67 -12.36 -14.60
N ASP A 174 -3.61 -12.11 -15.37
CA ASP A 174 -2.89 -13.14 -16.12
C ASP A 174 -2.29 -14.19 -15.19
N GLY A 175 -1.78 -13.80 -14.02
CA GLY A 175 -1.25 -14.71 -13.00
C GLY A 175 -2.31 -15.60 -12.35
N ARG A 176 -3.57 -15.17 -12.30
CA ARG A 176 -4.68 -15.91 -11.69
C ARG A 176 -5.38 -16.86 -12.66
N TRP A 177 -5.78 -16.35 -13.82
CA TRP A 177 -6.58 -17.10 -14.79
C TRP A 177 -6.37 -16.67 -16.24
N GLY A 178 -5.87 -15.46 -16.50
CA GLY A 178 -5.65 -14.96 -17.87
C GLY A 178 -4.63 -15.78 -18.66
N PHE A 179 -3.70 -16.48 -17.99
CA PHE A 179 -2.78 -17.43 -18.63
C PHE A 179 -3.49 -18.55 -19.42
N LEU A 180 -4.76 -18.85 -19.12
CA LEU A 180 -5.56 -19.84 -19.87
C LEU A 180 -5.90 -19.37 -21.30
N GLN A 181 -5.83 -18.05 -21.56
CA GLN A 181 -6.03 -17.43 -22.86
C GLN A 181 -4.72 -17.22 -23.64
N ASP A 182 -3.56 -17.43 -23.01
CA ASP A 182 -2.27 -17.21 -23.65
C ASP A 182 -1.80 -18.49 -24.36
N ALA A 183 -2.08 -18.54 -25.65
CA ALA A 183 -1.65 -19.64 -26.51
C ALA A 183 -0.12 -19.86 -26.50
N GLN A 184 0.68 -18.81 -26.28
CA GLN A 184 2.14 -18.92 -26.24
C GLN A 184 2.64 -19.50 -24.93
N ARG A 185 2.06 -19.10 -23.79
CA ARG A 185 2.45 -19.64 -22.48
C ARG A 185 1.96 -21.06 -22.23
N ALA A 186 0.79 -21.40 -22.76
CA ALA A 186 0.10 -22.63 -22.40
C ALA A 186 0.01 -23.66 -23.54
N GLY A 187 0.53 -23.34 -24.74
CA GLY A 187 0.62 -24.25 -25.89
C GLY A 187 -0.60 -24.29 -26.81
N ALA A 188 -1.67 -23.56 -26.47
CA ALA A 188 -2.86 -23.17 -27.24
C ALA A 188 -3.81 -22.45 -26.26
N ASN A 189 -4.92 -21.82 -26.70
CA ASN A 189 -5.99 -21.35 -25.80
C ASN A 189 -6.55 -22.54 -25.00
N VAL A 190 -5.96 -22.82 -23.84
CA VAL A 190 -6.14 -24.11 -23.14
C VAL A 190 -7.56 -24.31 -22.66
N ALA A 191 -8.24 -23.21 -22.29
CA ALA A 191 -9.63 -23.26 -21.87
C ALA A 191 -10.36 -21.95 -22.20
N PRO A 192 -11.65 -22.01 -22.59
CA PRO A 192 -12.49 -20.82 -22.63
C PRO A 192 -12.64 -20.25 -21.22
N VAL A 193 -12.53 -18.94 -21.07
CA VAL A 193 -12.76 -18.23 -19.81
C VAL A 193 -13.94 -17.30 -19.98
N TRP A 194 -14.83 -17.32 -18.99
CA TRP A 194 -16.03 -16.48 -18.94
C TRP A 194 -16.07 -15.74 -17.60
N VAL A 195 -16.04 -14.40 -17.64
CA VAL A 195 -16.26 -13.58 -16.45
C VAL A 195 -17.76 -13.49 -16.19
N GLY A 196 -18.26 -14.29 -15.24
CA GLY A 196 -19.69 -14.41 -14.98
C GLY A 196 -20.33 -13.14 -14.41
N GLU A 197 -19.61 -12.43 -13.55
CA GLU A 197 -20.13 -11.26 -12.86
C GLU A 197 -19.02 -10.23 -12.65
N PHE A 198 -19.32 -8.98 -12.95
CA PHE A 198 -18.52 -7.82 -12.59
C PHE A 198 -19.41 -6.58 -12.62
N GLY A 199 -19.11 -5.60 -11.78
CA GLY A 199 -19.94 -4.41 -11.60
C GLY A 199 -19.23 -3.36 -10.77
N THR A 200 -19.67 -2.11 -10.90
CA THR A 200 -19.22 -0.98 -10.07
C THR A 200 -20.19 0.19 -10.25
N ASP A 201 -20.27 1.07 -9.27
CA ASP A 201 -21.03 2.33 -9.30
C ASP A 201 -20.14 3.56 -9.53
N THR A 202 -18.82 3.34 -9.68
CA THR A 202 -17.84 4.43 -9.85
C THR A 202 -16.92 4.15 -11.04
N GLU A 203 -16.58 5.22 -11.78
CA GLU A 203 -15.61 5.14 -12.88
C GLU A 203 -14.18 5.17 -12.32
N SER A 204 -13.79 4.08 -11.68
CA SER A 204 -12.49 3.92 -11.03
C SER A 204 -11.38 3.47 -12.00
N ALA A 205 -10.12 3.58 -11.57
CA ALA A 205 -8.98 3.00 -12.30
C ALA A 205 -9.16 1.48 -12.52
N TRP A 206 -9.75 0.77 -11.55
CA TRP A 206 -10.11 -0.64 -11.69
C TRP A 206 -11.04 -0.88 -12.88
N TRP A 207 -12.12 -0.09 -13.03
CA TRP A 207 -13.06 -0.24 -14.13
C TRP A 207 -12.39 -0.01 -15.48
N GLN A 208 -11.61 1.08 -15.59
CA GLN A 208 -10.89 1.42 -16.82
C GLN A 208 -9.91 0.31 -17.22
N ASN A 209 -9.14 -0.19 -16.26
CA ASN A 209 -8.19 -1.29 -16.49
C ASN A 209 -8.92 -2.59 -16.84
N PHE A 210 -10.03 -2.92 -16.17
CA PHE A 210 -10.80 -4.13 -16.44
C PHE A 210 -11.44 -4.13 -17.82
N VAL A 211 -12.11 -3.04 -18.21
CA VAL A 211 -12.68 -2.89 -19.55
C VAL A 211 -11.58 -2.96 -20.61
N ARG A 212 -10.44 -2.31 -20.39
CA ARG A 212 -9.29 -2.42 -21.30
C ARG A 212 -8.80 -3.87 -21.41
N TYR A 213 -8.69 -4.59 -20.28
CA TYR A 213 -8.26 -5.98 -20.23
C TYR A 213 -9.16 -6.91 -21.05
N LEU A 214 -10.49 -6.75 -20.92
CA LEU A 214 -11.47 -7.49 -21.72
C LEU A 214 -11.38 -7.14 -23.21
N ARG A 215 -11.17 -5.88 -23.55
CA ARG A 215 -11.04 -5.43 -24.96
C ARG A 215 -9.80 -6.01 -25.64
N GLU A 216 -8.68 -6.11 -24.94
CA GLU A 216 -7.44 -6.68 -25.47
C GLU A 216 -7.51 -8.21 -25.63
N ARG A 217 -8.56 -8.86 -25.11
CA ARG A 217 -8.76 -10.33 -25.13
C ARG A 217 -10.15 -10.68 -25.68
N PRO A 218 -10.38 -10.58 -27.00
CA PRO A 218 -11.70 -10.74 -27.61
C PRO A 218 -12.34 -12.13 -27.38
N HIS A 219 -11.53 -13.15 -27.07
CA HIS A 219 -12.00 -14.51 -26.77
C HIS A 219 -12.55 -14.69 -25.35
N LEU A 220 -12.36 -13.72 -24.44
CA LEU A 220 -12.95 -13.75 -23.12
C LEU A 220 -14.46 -13.49 -23.21
N GLY A 221 -15.26 -14.44 -22.70
CA GLY A 221 -16.69 -14.24 -22.45
C GLY A 221 -16.91 -13.35 -21.22
N TRP A 222 -18.03 -12.62 -21.17
CA TRP A 222 -18.36 -11.82 -19.99
C TRP A 222 -19.88 -11.61 -19.86
N ALA A 223 -20.33 -11.42 -18.63
CA ALA A 223 -21.66 -10.94 -18.28
C ALA A 223 -21.57 -9.88 -17.16
N TYR A 224 -22.37 -8.82 -17.29
CA TYR A 224 -22.34 -7.68 -16.38
C TYR A 224 -23.36 -7.85 -15.25
N TRP A 225 -22.95 -7.54 -14.02
CA TRP A 225 -23.83 -7.46 -12.85
C TRP A 225 -24.06 -6.00 -12.44
N SER A 226 -25.28 -5.46 -12.40
CA SER A 226 -26.60 -6.03 -12.75
C SER A 226 -27.29 -5.20 -13.82
N LEU A 227 -28.32 -5.76 -14.47
CA LEU A 227 -29.14 -4.99 -15.41
C LEU A 227 -30.04 -4.00 -14.68
N ASN A 228 -30.83 -4.49 -13.72
CA ASN A 228 -31.76 -3.69 -12.92
C ASN A 228 -31.07 -3.13 -11.67
N GLY A 229 -31.61 -2.03 -11.14
CA GLY A 229 -31.10 -1.38 -9.93
C GLY A 229 -31.47 -2.08 -8.63
N GLN A 230 -31.67 -3.41 -8.62
CA GLN A 230 -32.08 -4.16 -7.42
C GLN A 230 -31.25 -5.42 -7.22
N LYS A 231 -30.76 -5.63 -6.00
CA LYS A 231 -29.98 -6.83 -5.60
C LYS A 231 -30.91 -7.95 -5.16
N ARG A 232 -31.97 -7.57 -4.46
CA ARG A 232 -33.11 -8.38 -4.01
C ARG A 232 -34.36 -7.51 -4.12
N ALA A 233 -35.54 -8.10 -3.97
CA ALA A 233 -36.77 -7.32 -3.93
C ALA A 233 -36.65 -6.18 -2.89
N TYR A 234 -36.86 -4.95 -3.35
CA TYR A 234 -36.78 -3.73 -2.54
C TYR A 234 -35.41 -3.40 -1.92
N GLN A 235 -34.33 -4.03 -2.40
CA GLN A 235 -32.97 -3.68 -2.01
C GLN A 235 -32.24 -3.05 -3.20
N PRO A 236 -31.89 -1.75 -3.12
CA PRO A 236 -31.22 -1.06 -4.22
C PRO A 236 -29.85 -1.70 -4.51
N GLU A 237 -29.54 -1.83 -5.80
CA GLU A 237 -28.23 -2.24 -6.32
C GLU A 237 -27.60 -1.05 -7.03
N THR A 238 -26.50 -0.54 -6.48
CA THR A 238 -25.79 0.59 -7.05
C THR A 238 -25.05 0.21 -8.34
N TYR A 239 -24.78 -1.09 -8.53
CA TYR A 239 -24.10 -1.59 -9.73
C TYR A 239 -25.02 -1.72 -10.95
N GLY A 240 -26.34 -1.51 -10.80
CA GLY A 240 -27.29 -1.56 -11.91
C GLY A 240 -26.92 -0.69 -13.10
N LEU A 241 -27.18 -1.19 -14.32
CA LEU A 241 -27.15 -0.38 -15.54
C LEU A 241 -28.35 0.56 -15.60
N LEU A 242 -29.50 0.09 -15.13
CA LEU A 242 -30.75 0.81 -15.07
C LEU A 242 -31.06 1.23 -13.62
N MET A 243 -31.91 2.25 -13.50
CA MET A 243 -32.56 2.61 -12.24
C MET A 243 -33.62 1.54 -11.88
N GLU A 244 -34.27 1.70 -10.73
CA GLU A 244 -35.34 0.80 -10.29
C GLU A 244 -36.58 0.82 -11.20
N ASP A 245 -36.72 1.86 -12.04
CA ASP A 245 -37.78 1.96 -13.04
C ASP A 245 -37.55 1.08 -14.28
N GLU A 246 -36.38 0.41 -14.36
CA GLU A 246 -35.97 -0.45 -15.49
C GLU A 246 -35.97 0.25 -16.86
N VAL A 247 -35.94 1.59 -16.88
CA VAL A 247 -35.98 2.41 -18.11
C VAL A 247 -34.85 3.42 -18.12
N THR A 248 -34.61 4.09 -16.99
CA THR A 248 -33.60 5.15 -16.89
C THR A 248 -32.22 4.53 -16.75
N VAL A 249 -31.29 4.88 -17.64
CA VAL A 249 -29.88 4.49 -17.52
C VAL A 249 -29.24 5.22 -16.34
N ARG A 250 -28.69 4.46 -15.39
CA ARG A 250 -28.08 5.00 -14.17
C ARG A 250 -26.74 5.70 -14.45
N HIS A 251 -25.89 5.06 -15.24
CA HIS A 251 -24.54 5.54 -15.53
C HIS A 251 -24.24 5.44 -17.04
N PRO A 252 -24.39 6.53 -17.81
CA PRO A 252 -24.15 6.51 -19.25
C PRO A 252 -22.75 6.02 -19.66
N TRP A 253 -21.71 6.40 -18.92
CA TRP A 253 -20.32 5.97 -19.16
C TRP A 253 -20.15 4.46 -19.10
N LYS A 254 -20.86 3.79 -18.18
CA LYS A 254 -20.83 2.34 -17.97
C LYS A 254 -21.47 1.62 -19.14
N LEU A 255 -22.67 2.05 -19.55
CA LEU A 255 -23.38 1.48 -20.70
C LEU A 255 -22.55 1.64 -21.99
N GLN A 256 -21.97 2.82 -22.20
CA GLN A 256 -21.12 3.09 -23.37
C GLN A 256 -19.89 2.17 -23.39
N ALA A 257 -19.23 1.97 -22.26
CA ALA A 257 -18.07 1.07 -22.16
C ALA A 257 -18.45 -0.39 -22.49
N LEU A 258 -19.58 -0.88 -21.99
CA LEU A 258 -20.08 -2.23 -22.28
C LEU A 258 -20.49 -2.40 -23.76
N GLN A 259 -21.13 -1.38 -24.36
CA GLN A 259 -21.46 -1.39 -25.78
C GLN A 259 -20.20 -1.43 -26.65
N ALA A 260 -19.16 -0.66 -26.28
CA ALA A 260 -17.87 -0.70 -26.96
C ALA A 260 -17.19 -2.07 -26.86
N LEU A 261 -17.31 -2.76 -25.72
CA LEU A 261 -16.83 -4.15 -25.58
C LEU A 261 -17.62 -5.14 -26.46
N GLY A 262 -18.92 -4.96 -26.57
CA GLY A 262 -19.76 -5.79 -27.44
C GLY A 262 -19.46 -5.58 -28.92
N ALA A 263 -19.16 -4.34 -29.32
CA ALA A 263 -18.86 -3.99 -30.71
C ALA A 263 -17.44 -4.38 -31.17
N SER A 264 -16.50 -4.62 -30.25
CA SER A 264 -15.14 -5.04 -30.57
C SER A 264 -14.97 -6.56 -30.77
N ARG A 265 -16.06 -7.33 -30.73
CA ARG A 265 -16.08 -8.78 -30.89
C ARG A 265 -16.43 -9.21 -32.32
#